data_AF-A0A1V5JN49-F1
#
_entry.id   AF-A0A1V5JN49-F1
#
_cell.length_a   1.000
_cell.length_b   1.000
_cell.length_c   1.000
_cell.angle_alpha   90.00
_cell.angle_beta   90.00
_cell.angle_gamma   90.00
#
_symmetry.space_group_name_H-M   'P 1'
#
loop_
_entity.id
_entity.type
_entity.pdbx_description
1 polymer ?
#
loop_
_entity_poly.entity_id
_entity_poly.type
_entity_poly.pdbx_seq_one_letter_code
_entity_poly.pdbx_strand_id
1 'polypeptide(L)'
;MTGPIPLDPSEQKSRGAYWWWYGPWYEHQNLRDERVEAFASLLWEGVHAYEYVARATTPGNFIVPPPKAEEMYMPETFGRGASDRVIVE
;
A
#
# COMPACT_ATOMS: atom_id res chain seq x y z
N MET A 1 -9.54 7.20 -12.97
CA MET A 1 -9.95 5.87 -13.43
C MET A 1 -9.28 4.86 -12.51
N THR A 2 -9.98 4.35 -11.51
CA THR A 2 -9.44 3.30 -10.63
C THR A 2 -10.21 2.04 -10.97
N GLY A 3 -9.62 1.17 -11.79
CA GLY A 3 -10.13 -0.18 -11.98
C GLY A 3 -9.91 -0.99 -10.69
N PRO A 4 -10.59 -2.14 -10.53
CA PRO A 4 -10.27 -3.06 -9.46
C PRO A 4 -8.78 -3.44 -9.57
N ILE A 5 -8.07 -3.43 -8.44
CA ILE A 5 -6.70 -3.93 -8.35
C ILE A 5 -6.73 -5.40 -8.81
N PRO A 6 -5.84 -5.83 -9.71
CA PRO A 6 -5.73 -7.23 -10.08
C PRO A 6 -5.52 -8.07 -8.82
N LEU A 7 -6.47 -8.95 -8.52
CA LEU A 7 -6.41 -9.82 -7.35
C LEU A 7 -5.40 -10.95 -7.61
N ASP A 8 -4.49 -11.20 -6.66
CA ASP A 8 -3.67 -12.41 -6.68
C ASP A 8 -4.59 -13.64 -6.45
N PRO A 9 -4.57 -14.65 -7.34
CA PRO A 9 -5.36 -15.87 -7.20
C PRO A 9 -5.12 -16.65 -5.89
N SER A 10 -3.95 -16.49 -5.26
CA SER A 10 -3.60 -17.13 -3.99
C SER A 10 -4.19 -16.41 -2.77
N GLU A 11 -4.25 -15.07 -2.79
CA GLU A 11 -4.86 -14.25 -1.74
C GLU A 11 -6.39 -14.33 -1.73
N GLN A 12 -7.01 -14.66 -2.87
CA GLN A 12 -8.45 -14.90 -2.93
C GLN A 12 -8.89 -16.07 -2.02
N LYS A 13 -7.98 -17.00 -1.70
CA LYS A 13 -8.26 -18.14 -0.81
C LYS A 13 -8.16 -17.79 0.68
N SER A 14 -7.43 -16.75 1.06
CA SER A 14 -7.21 -16.35 2.46
C SER A 14 -8.21 -15.31 2.96
N ARG A 15 -8.77 -14.48 2.05
CA ARG A 15 -9.75 -13.46 2.38
C ARG A 15 -11.15 -14.09 2.53
N GLY A 16 -11.67 -14.11 3.76
CA GLY A 16 -13.03 -14.58 4.05
C GLY A 16 -14.09 -13.79 3.25
N ALA A 17 -15.20 -14.46 2.89
CA ALA A 17 -16.25 -13.96 1.99
C ALA A 17 -16.91 -12.61 2.39
N TYR A 18 -16.60 -12.09 3.57
CA TYR A 18 -17.14 -10.82 4.07
C TYR A 18 -16.20 -9.63 3.86
N TRP A 19 -14.95 -9.82 3.44
CA TRP A 19 -13.98 -8.72 3.29
C TRP A 19 -14.43 -7.65 2.28
N TRP A 20 -15.18 -8.02 1.23
CA TRP A 20 -15.66 -7.06 0.23
C TRP A 20 -16.81 -6.17 0.72
N TRP A 21 -17.51 -6.56 1.80
CA TRP A 21 -18.62 -5.79 2.38
C TRP A 21 -18.14 -4.68 3.32
N TYR A 22 -16.94 -4.86 3.89
CA TYR A 22 -16.24 -3.85 4.65
C TYR A 22 -15.29 -3.18 3.66
N GLY A 23 -15.53 -1.91 3.32
CA GLY A 23 -14.63 -1.17 2.43
C GLY A 23 -13.17 -1.18 2.91
N PRO A 24 -12.25 -0.53 2.18
CA PRO A 24 -10.86 -0.42 2.62
C PRO A 24 -10.77 0.13 4.05
N TRP A 25 -9.75 -0.29 4.79
CA TRP A 25 -9.51 0.17 6.17
C TRP A 25 -9.12 1.65 6.26
N TYR A 26 -8.73 2.26 5.14
CA TYR A 26 -8.33 3.66 5.03
C TYR A 26 -9.50 4.54 4.55
N GLU A 27 -9.52 5.78 5.04
CA GLU A 27 -10.53 6.79 4.70
C GLU A 27 -10.13 7.59 3.46
N HIS A 28 -8.82 7.77 3.24
CA HIS A 28 -8.30 8.56 2.15
C HIS A 28 -7.03 7.93 1.55
N GLN A 29 -6.90 8.02 0.23
CA GLN A 29 -5.69 7.65 -0.48
C GLN A 29 -5.23 8.79 -1.37
N ASN A 30 -3.91 9.01 -1.39
CA ASN A 30 -3.25 9.92 -2.31
C ASN A 30 -2.31 9.13 -3.21
N LEU A 31 -2.61 9.10 -4.50
CA LEU A 31 -1.76 8.53 -5.54
C LEU A 31 -1.00 9.69 -6.19
N ARG A 32 0.29 9.80 -5.89
CA ARG A 32 1.18 10.81 -6.49
C ARG A 32 2.18 10.12 -7.42
N ASP A 33 2.89 10.93 -8.19
CA ASP A 33 3.92 10.42 -9.10
C ASP A 33 5.11 9.86 -8.32
N GLU A 34 5.51 10.50 -7.22
CA GLU A 34 6.66 10.11 -6.42
C GLU A 34 6.35 9.16 -5.26
N ARG A 35 5.07 9.05 -4.84
CA ARG A 35 4.67 8.25 -3.68
C ARG A 35 3.18 7.93 -3.64
N VAL A 36 2.84 6.90 -2.88
CA VAL A 36 1.47 6.52 -2.56
C VAL A 36 1.26 6.60 -1.05
N GLU A 37 0.17 7.21 -0.62
CA GLU A 37 -0.17 7.40 0.80
C GLU A 37 -1.60 6.93 1.08
N ALA A 38 -1.81 6.26 2.21
CA ALA A 38 -3.12 5.88 2.73
C ALA A 38 -3.27 6.44 4.16
N PHE A 39 -4.45 7.00 4.46
CA PHE A 39 -4.73 7.67 5.72
C PHE A 39 -5.95 7.05 6.39
N ALA A 40 -5.85 6.84 7.70
CA ALA A 40 -6.95 6.44 8.57
C ALA A 40 -6.90 7.30 9.83
N SER A 41 -8.05 7.84 10.25
CA SER A 41 -8.15 8.59 11.50
C SER A 41 -7.92 7.70 12.74
N LEU A 42 -8.28 6.42 12.63
CA LEU A 42 -8.06 5.41 13.65
C LEU A 42 -7.67 4.08 12.99
N LEU A 43 -6.61 3.45 13.49
CA LEU A 43 -6.17 2.13 13.05
C LEU A 43 -6.15 1.19 14.25
N TRP A 44 -7.05 0.19 14.24
CA TRP A 44 -7.09 -0.82 15.29
C TRP A 44 -5.88 -1.76 15.20
N GLU A 45 -5.58 -2.43 16.32
CA GLU A 45 -4.56 -3.48 16.35
C GLU A 45 -4.83 -4.55 15.29
N GLY A 46 -3.76 -5.04 14.65
CA GLY A 46 -3.86 -6.07 13.62
C GLY A 46 -2.93 -5.82 12.43
N VAL A 47 -3.10 -6.66 11.41
CA VAL A 47 -2.36 -6.58 10.15
C VAL A 47 -3.27 -5.98 9.08
N HIS A 48 -2.86 -4.85 8.53
CA HIS A 48 -3.60 -4.13 7.49
C HIS A 48 -2.82 -4.22 6.18
N ALA A 49 -3.43 -4.83 5.15
CA ALA A 49 -2.85 -4.93 3.83
C ALA A 49 -3.18 -3.70 2.99
N TYR A 50 -2.19 -3.13 2.33
CA TYR A 50 -2.37 -2.05 1.35
C TYR A 50 -1.70 -2.43 0.05
N GLU A 51 -2.51 -2.46 -1.01
CA GLU A 51 -2.08 -2.86 -2.34
C GLU A 51 -2.36 -1.72 -3.32
N TYR A 52 -1.46 -1.53 -4.27
CA TYR A 52 -1.61 -0.56 -5.34
C TYR A 52 -0.93 -1.08 -6.61
N VAL A 53 -1.41 -0.61 -7.77
CA VAL A 53 -0.84 -0.97 -9.07
C VAL A 53 0.05 0.17 -9.55
N ALA A 54 1.26 -0.17 -9.97
CA ALA A 54 2.17 0.74 -10.65
C ALA A 54 2.56 0.17 -12.02
N ARG A 55 2.80 1.06 -13.00
CA ARG A 55 3.31 0.69 -14.32
C ARG A 55 4.73 1.19 -14.46
N ALA A 56 5.66 0.29 -14.76
CA ALA A 56 7.02 0.64 -15.11
C ALA A 56 7.08 1.25 -16.53
N THR A 57 7.66 2.44 -16.67
CA THR A 57 7.62 3.21 -17.93
C THR A 57 9.00 3.59 -18.47
N THR A 58 10.01 3.75 -17.62
CA THR A 58 11.36 4.16 -18.01
C THR A 58 12.36 3.05 -17.70
N PRO A 59 13.08 2.51 -18.70
CA PRO A 59 14.11 1.49 -18.47
C PRO A 59 15.24 2.00 -17.58
N GLY A 60 15.72 1.15 -16.67
CA GLY A 60 16.78 1.50 -15.73
C GLY A 60 16.80 0.66 -14.45
N ASN A 61 17.77 0.96 -13.58
CA ASN A 61 17.91 0.36 -12.24
C ASN A 61 17.61 1.41 -11.19
N PHE A 62 16.57 1.18 -10.39
CA PHE A 62 16.05 2.12 -9.41
C PHE A 62 16.13 1.54 -8.00
N ILE A 63 16.38 2.42 -7.03
CA ILE A 63 16.28 2.08 -5.61
C ILE A 63 14.87 2.43 -5.15
N VAL A 64 14.18 1.46 -4.56
CA VAL A 64 12.86 1.64 -3.97
C VAL A 64 13.04 2.20 -2.55
N PRO A 65 12.51 3.40 -2.25
CA PRO A 65 12.52 3.93 -0.89
C PRO A 65 11.81 2.97 0.06
N PRO A 66 12.29 2.82 1.31
CA PRO A 66 11.64 1.95 2.28
C PRO A 66 10.22 2.46 2.58
N PRO A 67 9.22 1.57 2.72
CA PRO A 67 7.90 1.97 3.15
C PRO A 67 7.96 2.50 4.58
N LYS A 68 7.11 3.48 4.89
CA LYS A 68 7.03 4.13 6.20
C LYS A 68 5.56 4.21 6.63
N ALA A 69 5.31 3.90 7.90
CA ALA A 69 4.04 4.16 8.57
C ALA A 69 4.34 5.01 9.81
N GLU A 70 3.54 6.03 10.07
CA GLU A 70 3.69 6.90 11.25
C GLU A 70 2.35 7.46 11.70
N GLU A 71 2.24 7.79 12.99
CA GLU A 71 1.12 8.58 13.48
C GLU A 71 1.33 10.06 13.12
N MET A 72 0.32 10.67 12.50
CA MET A 72 0.41 12.07 12.04
C MET A 72 0.67 13.08 13.17
N TYR A 73 0.21 12.77 14.38
CA TYR A 73 0.26 13.66 15.56
C TYR A 73 1.22 13.18 16.66
N MET A 74 1.89 12.04 16.47
CA MET A 74 2.92 11.50 17.36
C MET A 74 4.03 10.87 16.49
N PRO A 75 4.85 11.68 15.81
CA PRO A 75 5.80 11.20 14.80
C PRO A 75 6.92 10.31 15.36
N GLU A 76 7.10 10.27 16.67
CA GLU A 76 7.96 9.30 17.37
C GLU A 76 7.46 7.86 17.24
N THR A 77 6.16 7.66 16.99
CA THR A 77 5.55 6.36 16.75
C THR A 77 5.56 6.09 15.26
N PHE A 78 6.62 5.45 14.78
CA PHE A 78 6.76 5.09 13.38
C PHE A 78 7.39 3.72 13.17
N GLY A 79 7.08 3.12 12.02
CA GLY A 79 7.73 1.93 11.49
C GLY A 79 8.34 2.21 10.12
N ARG A 80 9.42 1.50 9.78
CA ARG A 80 10.01 1.48 8.44
C ARG A 80 10.28 0.05 8.00
N GLY A 81 10.02 -0.22 6.74
CA GLY A 81 10.39 -1.48 6.10
C GLY A 81 11.79 -1.44 5.48
N ALA A 82 12.13 -2.51 4.78
CA ALA A 82 13.34 -2.59 3.98
C ALA A 82 13.19 -1.79 2.67
N SER A 83 14.31 -1.26 2.16
CA SER A 83 14.42 -0.80 0.78
C SER A 83 14.56 -1.96 -0.18
N ASP A 84 14.23 -1.74 -1.46
CA ASP A 84 14.40 -2.75 -2.52
C ASP A 84 15.07 -2.16 -3.77
N ARG A 85 15.36 -2.99 -4.77
CA ARG A 85 15.85 -2.56 -6.09
C ARG A 85 14.94 -3.09 -7.18
N VAL A 86 14.54 -2.21 -8.10
CA VAL A 86 13.70 -2.56 -9.24
C VAL A 86 14.47 -2.30 -10.52
N ILE A 87 14.45 -3.29 -11.41
CA ILE A 87 14.99 -3.19 -12.76
C ILE A 87 13.81 -3.12 -13.73
N VAL A 88 13.80 -2.11 -14.58
CA VAL A 88 12.83 -1.94 -15.66
C VAL A 88 13.55 -2.18 -16.98
N GLU A 89 13.02 -3.12 -17.77
CA GLU A 89 13.51 -3.52 -19.09
C GLU A 89 12.74 -2.84 -20.22
#